data_AF-A0A1D9PAL7-F1
#
_entry.id   AF-A0A1D9PAL7-F1
#
_cell.length_a   1.000
_cell.length_b   1.000
_cell.length_c   1.000
_cell.angle_alpha   90.00
_cell.angle_beta   90.00
_cell.angle_gamma   90.00
#
_symmetry.space_group_name_H-M   'P 1'
#
loop_
_entity.id
_entity.type
_entity.pdbx_description
1 polymer ?
#
loop_
_entity_poly.entity_id
_entity_poly.type
_entity_poly.pdbx_seq_one_letter_code
_entity_poly.pdbx_strand_id
1 'polypeptide(L)'
;MNYSLVRNKSRGIRLLIDEKHVKTIPANLSKAINTHTVERLMYENKRLSYGERRLLSDFVAYENWKTKLYTKEKHLFELIKDAVPVEKHLVKMHHNKERLELLLDNKLKITVPEKVFYSLPLQEKTTYSNF
;
A
#
# COMPACT_ATOMS: atom_id res chain seq x y z
N MET A 1 -18.16 -14.43 -2.07
CA MET A 1 -18.44 -13.48 -0.99
C MET A 1 -18.65 -12.11 -1.63
N ASN A 2 -19.81 -11.49 -1.45
CA ASN A 2 -20.12 -10.21 -2.10
C ASN A 2 -19.97 -9.08 -1.08
N TYR A 3 -19.21 -8.05 -1.43
CA TYR A 3 -19.07 -6.85 -0.61
C TYR A 3 -19.43 -5.59 -1.39
N SER A 4 -19.91 -4.56 -0.68
CA SER A 4 -20.19 -3.25 -1.26
C SER A 4 -19.78 -2.12 -0.33
N LEU A 5 -19.47 -0.96 -0.91
CA LEU A 5 -19.02 0.23 -0.21
C LEU A 5 -20.08 1.33 -0.33
N VAL A 6 -20.69 1.72 0.80
CA VAL A 6 -21.75 2.73 0.82
C VAL A 6 -21.27 3.99 1.54
N ARG A 7 -21.23 5.12 0.82
CA ARG A 7 -20.74 6.40 1.36
C ARG A 7 -21.78 7.02 2.29
N ASN A 8 -21.38 7.34 3.51
CA ASN A 8 -22.19 8.07 4.48
C ASN A 8 -21.60 9.47 4.68
N LYS A 9 -22.38 10.51 4.37
CA LYS A 9 -21.93 11.92 4.36
C LYS A 9 -21.28 12.38 5.68
N SER A 10 -21.63 11.77 6.82
CA SER A 10 -21.17 12.21 8.14
C SER A 10 -20.15 11.31 8.83
N ARG A 11 -19.95 10.06 8.38
CA ARG A 11 -19.20 9.04 9.16
C ARG A 11 -18.11 8.28 8.40
N GLY A 12 -17.99 8.46 7.08
CA GLY A 12 -17.08 7.71 6.22
C GLY A 12 -17.82 6.75 5.28
N ILE A 13 -17.16 5.67 4.86
CA ILE A 13 -17.73 4.65 3.97
C ILE A 13 -18.07 3.41 4.81
N ARG A 14 -19.25 2.82 4.59
CA ARG A 14 -19.66 1.57 5.21
C ARG A 14 -19.25 0.41 4.30
N LEU A 15 -18.53 -0.56 4.86
CA LEU A 15 -18.28 -1.86 4.25
C LEU A 15 -19.46 -2.77 4.59
N LEU A 16 -20.21 -3.14 3.56
CA LEU A 16 -21.28 -4.13 3.63
C LEU A 16 -20.75 -5.46 3.10
N ILE A 17 -21.02 -6.54 3.82
CA ILE A 17 -20.72 -7.91 3.41
C ILE A 17 -22.03 -8.67 3.47
N ASP A 18 -22.43 -9.27 2.35
CA ASP A 18 -23.73 -9.94 2.21
C ASP A 18 -24.87 -9.05 2.75
N GLU A 19 -24.85 -7.77 2.33
CA GLU A 19 -25.78 -6.70 2.69
C GLU A 19 -25.78 -6.24 4.17
N LYS A 20 -24.99 -6.88 5.04
CA LYS A 20 -24.85 -6.51 6.45
C LYS A 20 -23.69 -5.54 6.63
N HIS A 21 -23.93 -4.45 7.38
CA HIS A 21 -22.87 -3.50 7.71
C HIS A 21 -21.93 -4.08 8.75
N VAL A 22 -20.66 -4.24 8.35
CA VAL A 22 -19.63 -4.83 9.22
C VAL A 22 -18.74 -3.75 9.82
N LYS A 23 -18.23 -2.83 8.99
CA LYS A 23 -17.30 -1.77 9.44
C LYS A 23 -17.53 -0.44 8.74
N THR A 24 -17.18 0.65 9.43
CA THR A 24 -17.06 1.98 8.84
C THR A 24 -15.58 2.32 8.64
N ILE A 25 -15.21 2.69 7.41
CA ILE A 25 -13.85 2.99 6.97
C ILE A 25 -13.72 4.47 6.56
N PRO A 26 -12.55 5.09 6.78
CA PRO A 26 -12.22 6.39 6.21
C PRO A 26 -12.31 6.41 4.67
N ALA A 27 -12.76 7.52 4.08
CA ALA A 27 -12.98 7.58 2.63
C ALA A 27 -11.70 7.40 1.80
N ASN A 28 -10.56 7.88 2.32
CA ASN A 28 -9.25 7.73 1.73
C ASN A 28 -8.73 6.28 1.73
N LEU A 29 -9.30 5.39 2.56
CA LEU A 29 -8.95 3.97 2.61
C LEU A 29 -9.87 3.09 1.75
N SER A 30 -10.85 3.66 1.05
CA SER A 30 -11.77 2.89 0.19
C SER A 30 -11.06 2.06 -0.87
N LYS A 31 -10.04 2.63 -1.53
CA LYS A 31 -9.25 1.96 -2.55
C LYS A 31 -8.41 0.80 -2.01
N ALA A 32 -8.20 0.72 -0.69
CA ALA A 32 -7.46 -0.36 -0.04
C ALA A 32 -8.30 -1.63 0.18
N ILE A 33 -9.62 -1.53 -0.03
CA ILE A 33 -10.56 -2.64 0.19
C ILE A 33 -10.66 -3.48 -1.08
N ASN A 34 -10.05 -4.65 -1.04
CA ASN A 34 -10.21 -5.72 -2.02
C ASN A 34 -10.70 -7.00 -1.31
N THR A 35 -11.00 -8.05 -2.06
CA THR A 35 -11.49 -9.32 -1.49
C THR A 35 -10.57 -9.88 -0.40
N HIS A 36 -9.25 -9.82 -0.60
CA HIS A 36 -8.27 -10.30 0.38
C HIS A 36 -8.26 -9.45 1.66
N THR A 37 -8.36 -8.12 1.56
CA THR A 37 -8.49 -7.26 2.74
C THR A 37 -9.83 -7.45 3.45
N VAL A 38 -10.91 -7.71 2.72
CA VAL A 38 -12.24 -7.96 3.28
C VAL A 38 -12.24 -9.21 4.17
N GLU A 39 -11.69 -10.32 3.68
CA GLU A 39 -11.53 -11.57 4.46
C GLU A 39 -10.77 -11.32 5.76
N ARG A 40 -9.66 -10.56 5.69
CA ARG A 40 -8.85 -10.18 6.86
C ARG A 40 -9.53 -9.18 7.79
N LEU A 41 -10.63 -8.55 7.38
CA LEU A 41 -11.39 -7.58 8.17
C LEU A 41 -12.68 -8.17 8.74
N MET A 42 -12.99 -9.45 8.47
CA MET A 42 -14.16 -10.15 8.99
C MET A 42 -14.06 -10.49 10.49
N TYR A 43 -13.95 -9.46 11.32
CA TYR A 43 -14.02 -9.56 12.78
C TYR A 43 -15.23 -8.79 13.32
N GLU A 44 -15.53 -8.94 14.62
CA GLU A 44 -16.70 -8.36 15.31
C GLU A 44 -17.12 -6.94 14.85
N ASN A 45 -18.43 -6.69 14.89
CA ASN A 45 -19.14 -5.46 14.51
C ASN A 45 -18.65 -4.21 15.27
N LYS A 46 -17.51 -3.65 14.87
CA LYS A 46 -16.90 -2.44 15.47
C LYS A 46 -16.22 -1.57 14.40
N ARG A 47 -15.95 -0.31 14.74
CA ARG A 47 -15.07 0.56 13.95
C ARG A 47 -13.71 -0.10 13.77
N LEU A 48 -13.00 0.22 12.68
CA LEU A 48 -11.64 -0.25 12.48
C LEU A 48 -10.77 0.10 13.70
N SER A 49 -10.11 -0.91 14.27
CA SER A 49 -9.10 -0.72 15.30
C SER A 49 -7.88 0.03 14.74
N TYR A 50 -6.97 0.48 15.61
CA TYR A 50 -5.72 1.09 15.14
C TYR A 50 -4.91 0.13 14.26
N GLY A 51 -4.82 -1.15 14.65
CA GLY A 51 -4.13 -2.18 13.87
C GLY A 51 -4.77 -2.42 12.51
N GLU A 52 -6.11 -2.49 12.45
CA GLU A 52 -6.83 -2.66 11.18
C GLU A 52 -6.68 -1.45 10.25
N ARG A 53 -6.69 -0.23 10.81
CA ARG A 53 -6.38 1.00 10.06
C ARG A 53 -4.96 1.00 9.55
N ARG A 54 -3.99 0.53 10.35
CA ARG A 54 -2.59 0.43 9.94
C ARG A 54 -2.43 -0.54 8.77
N LEU A 55 -3.00 -1.73 8.87
CA LEU A 55 -3.03 -2.73 7.79
C LEU A 55 -3.55 -2.12 6.49
N LEU A 56 -4.71 -1.45 6.53
CA LEU A 56 -5.25 -0.76 5.37
C LEU A 56 -4.35 0.37 4.88
N SER A 57 -3.75 1.15 5.78
CA SER A 57 -2.88 2.27 5.42
C SER A 57 -1.57 1.83 4.78
N ASP A 58 -1.06 0.65 5.15
CA ASP A 58 0.14 0.08 4.57
C ASP A 58 -0.13 -0.27 3.10
N PHE A 59 -1.28 -0.91 2.78
CA PHE A 59 -1.64 -1.16 1.38
C PHE A 59 -1.71 0.09 0.49
N VAL A 60 -2.04 1.27 1.05
CA VAL A 60 -2.08 2.54 0.29
C VAL A 60 -0.77 3.32 0.41
N ALA A 61 0.23 2.84 1.13
CA ALA A 61 1.47 3.59 1.35
C ALA A 61 2.20 3.88 0.03
N TYR A 62 2.22 2.91 -0.90
CA TYR A 62 2.77 3.08 -2.24
C TYR A 62 2.02 4.14 -3.06
N GLU A 63 0.68 4.06 -3.13
CA GLU A 63 -0.16 5.02 -3.86
C GLU A 63 -0.06 6.45 -3.27
N ASN A 64 -0.03 6.55 -1.95
CA ASN A 64 0.19 7.83 -1.26
C ASN A 64 1.58 8.39 -1.54
N TRP A 65 2.60 7.53 -1.64
CA TRP A 65 3.94 7.95 -2.01
C TRP A 65 4.01 8.43 -3.47
N LYS A 66 3.40 7.71 -4.43
CA LYS A 66 3.26 8.19 -5.83
C LYS A 66 2.59 9.56 -5.91
N THR A 67 1.51 9.76 -5.14
CA THR A 67 0.81 11.05 -5.07
C THR A 67 1.73 12.17 -4.53
N LYS A 68 2.60 11.88 -3.57
CA LYS A 68 3.60 12.83 -3.06
C LYS A 68 4.73 13.09 -4.06
N LEU A 69 5.11 12.10 -4.87
CA LEU A 69 6.09 12.30 -5.93
C LEU A 69 5.59 13.25 -7.00
N TYR A 70 4.30 13.20 -7.34
CA TYR A 70 3.72 14.15 -8.30
C TYR A 70 3.98 15.62 -7.93
N THR A 71 3.98 15.96 -6.63
CA THR A 71 4.20 17.33 -6.16
C THR A 71 5.68 17.66 -5.92
N LYS A 72 6.50 16.71 -5.48
CA LYS A 72 7.92 16.95 -5.12
C LYS A 72 8.90 16.65 -6.25
N GLU A 73 8.65 15.59 -7.00
CA GLU A 73 9.57 14.98 -7.97
C GLU A 73 8.79 14.50 -9.19
N LYS A 74 8.18 15.44 -9.92
CA LYS A 74 7.28 15.14 -11.04
C LYS A 74 7.92 14.23 -12.10
N HIS A 75 9.21 14.42 -12.39
CA HIS A 75 9.94 13.58 -13.34
C HIS A 75 9.96 12.11 -12.92
N LEU A 76 10.20 11.84 -11.63
CA LEU A 76 10.19 10.49 -11.09
C LEU A 76 8.79 9.88 -11.12
N PHE A 77 7.77 10.69 -10.80
CA PHE A 77 6.38 10.27 -10.93
C PHE A 77 6.03 9.86 -12.36
N GLU A 78 6.38 10.66 -13.37
CA GLU A 78 6.07 10.33 -14.78
C GLU A 78 6.71 9.02 -15.24
N LEU A 79 7.88 8.66 -14.69
CA LEU A 79 8.56 7.39 -15.00
C LEU A 79 7.87 6.16 -14.39
N ILE A 80 7.14 6.33 -13.29
CA ILE A 80 6.56 5.21 -12.51
C ILE A 80 5.03 5.24 -12.44
N LYS A 81 4.37 6.25 -13.00
CA LYS A 81 2.92 6.46 -12.86
C LYS A 81 2.11 5.26 -13.37
N ASP A 82 2.59 4.60 -14.42
CA ASP A 82 1.95 3.45 -15.06
C ASP A 82 2.66 2.13 -14.72
N ALA A 83 3.77 2.19 -13.98
CA ALA A 83 4.58 1.03 -13.65
C ALA A 83 4.09 0.35 -12.37
N VAL A 84 4.18 -0.98 -12.33
CA VAL A 84 3.76 -1.81 -11.20
C VAL A 84 4.99 -2.39 -10.50
N PRO A 85 5.09 -2.30 -9.15
CA PRO A 85 6.13 -2.99 -8.40
C PRO A 85 6.01 -4.51 -8.51
N VAL A 86 7.10 -5.17 -8.90
CA VAL A 86 7.16 -6.63 -9.06
C VAL A 86 7.97 -7.29 -7.95
N GLU A 87 9.01 -6.60 -7.44
CA GLU A 87 9.91 -7.17 -6.46
C GLU A 87 10.51 -6.09 -5.53
N LYS A 88 10.87 -6.49 -4.31
CA LYS A 88 11.60 -5.68 -3.33
C LYS A 88 13.07 -6.07 -3.31
N HIS A 89 13.98 -5.11 -3.46
CA HIS A 89 15.43 -5.33 -3.35
C HIS A 89 15.97 -4.62 -2.10
N LEU A 90 16.54 -5.40 -1.17
CA LEU A 90 17.37 -4.88 -0.08
C LEU A 90 18.82 -4.83 -0.59
N VAL A 91 19.29 -3.63 -0.91
CA VAL A 91 20.65 -3.41 -1.44
C VAL A 91 21.59 -3.14 -0.27
N LYS A 92 22.46 -4.12 0.03
CA LYS A 92 23.54 -3.96 1.01
C LYS A 92 24.72 -3.24 0.35
N MET A 93 25.17 -2.15 0.95
CA MET A 93 26.34 -1.36 0.52
C MET A 93 27.52 -1.53 1.48
N HIS A 94 28.70 -1.10 1.03
CA HIS A 94 29.85 -0.92 1.92
C HIS A 94 29.51 0.00 3.10
N HIS A 95 30.12 -0.27 4.25
CA HIS A 95 29.92 0.45 5.53
C HIS A 95 28.52 0.28 6.17
N ASN A 96 27.90 -0.90 6.07
CA ASN A 96 26.60 -1.23 6.71
C ASN A 96 25.45 -0.28 6.32
N LYS A 97 25.56 0.40 5.19
CA LYS A 97 24.44 1.18 4.65
C LYS A 97 23.54 0.26 3.84
N GLU A 98 22.24 0.44 4.01
CA GLU A 98 21.21 -0.29 3.27
C GLU A 98 20.40 0.69 2.43
N ARG A 99 19.99 0.23 1.25
CA ARG A 99 19.07 0.96 0.38
C ARG A 99 17.92 0.04 0.01
N LEU A 100 16.73 0.57 0.19
CA LEU A 100 15.48 -0.11 -0.07
C LEU A 100 15.01 0.26 -1.47
N GLU A 101 14.98 -0.71 -2.38
CA GLU A 101 14.57 -0.49 -3.76
C GLU A 101 13.36 -1.34 -4.14
N LEU A 102 12.57 -0.84 -5.08
CA LEU A 102 11.56 -1.61 -5.79
C LEU A 102 12.01 -1.82 -7.23
N LEU A 103 11.90 -3.06 -7.72
CA LEU A 103 11.96 -3.37 -9.14
C LEU A 103 10.54 -3.27 -9.72
N LEU A 104 10.40 -2.46 -10.76
CA LEU A 104 9.17 -2.28 -11.49
C LEU A 104 9.11 -3.19 -12.72
N ASP A 105 7.91 -3.41 -13.24
CA ASP A 105 7.63 -4.20 -14.45
C ASP A 105 8.33 -3.67 -15.70
N ASN A 106 8.52 -2.35 -15.80
CA ASN A 106 9.32 -1.69 -16.83
C ASN A 106 10.84 -1.80 -16.60
N LYS A 107 11.28 -2.66 -15.68
CA LYS A 107 12.68 -2.92 -15.29
C LYS A 107 13.39 -1.76 -14.58
N LEU A 108 12.70 -0.66 -14.27
CA LEU A 108 13.29 0.40 -13.46
C LEU A 108 13.45 -0.06 -12.01
N LYS A 109 14.58 0.34 -11.40
CA LYS A 109 14.82 0.21 -9.96
C LYS A 109 14.70 1.57 -9.33
N ILE A 110 13.90 1.69 -8.28
CA ILE A 110 13.66 2.96 -7.61
C ILE A 110 13.87 2.81 -6.11
N THR A 111 14.63 3.73 -5.52
CA THR A 111 14.78 3.81 -4.07
C THR A 111 13.49 4.32 -3.45
N VAL A 112 13.04 3.67 -2.38
CA VAL A 112 11.78 3.98 -1.71
C VAL A 112 11.96 4.19 -0.21
N PRO A 113 11.07 4.95 0.43
CA PRO A 113 11.03 5.04 1.89
C PRO A 113 10.71 3.67 2.52
N GLU A 114 11.24 3.45 3.72
CA GLU A 114 11.04 2.23 4.52
C GLU A 114 9.58 1.81 4.64
N LYS A 115 8.69 2.77 4.92
CA LYS A 115 7.26 2.52 5.03
C LYS A 115 6.65 1.95 3.75
N VAL A 116 7.11 2.39 2.57
CA VAL A 116 6.63 1.91 1.27
C VAL A 116 7.20 0.53 0.97
N PHE A 117 8.46 0.29 1.34
CA PHE A 117 9.11 -0.99 1.15
C PHE A 117 8.40 -2.10 1.93
N TYR A 118 8.22 -1.93 3.24
CA TYR A 118 7.61 -2.96 4.08
C TYR A 118 6.10 -3.10 3.92
N SER A 119 5.45 -2.14 3.26
CA SER A 119 4.00 -2.22 3.02
C SER A 119 3.62 -3.13 1.85
N LEU A 120 4.55 -3.40 0.93
CA LEU A 120 4.27 -4.18 -0.26
C LEU A 120 4.45 -5.69 0.02
N PRO A 121 3.42 -6.53 -0.24
CA PRO A 121 3.48 -7.97 -0.05
C PRO A 121 4.19 -8.68 -1.22
N LEU A 122 5.39 -8.21 -1.57
CA LEU A 122 6.20 -8.72 -2.67
C LEU A 122 7.35 -9.58 -2.14
N GLN A 123 7.91 -10.43 -3.00
CA GLN A 123 9.13 -11.16 -2.68
C GLN A 123 10.28 -10.18 -2.43
N GLU A 124 11.06 -10.46 -1.39
CA GLU A 124 12.26 -9.71 -1.06
C GLU A 124 13.50 -10.45 -1.53
N LYS A 125 14.39 -9.75 -2.23
CA LYS A 125 15.71 -10.23 -2.60
C LYS A 125 16.78 -9.31 -2.00
N THR A 126 17.81 -9.92 -1.45
CA THR A 126 19.01 -9.20 -1.02
C THR A 126 19.98 -9.14 -2.19
N THR A 127 20.44 -7.94 -2.51
CA THR A 127 21.47 -7.69 -3.54
C THR A 127 22.66 -6.98 -2.92
N TYR A 128 23.85 -7.31 -3.39
CA TYR A 128 25.09 -6.69 -2.93
C TYR A 128 25.56 -5.71 -3.99
N SER A 129 25.82 -4.48 -3.58
CA SER A 129 26.41 -3.46 -4.44
C SER A 129 27.93 -3.62 -4.43
N ASN A 130 28.52 -4.02 -5.57
CA ASN A 130 29.98 -4.15 -5.75
C ASN A 130 30.69 -2.79 -5.99
N PHE A 131 30.05 -1.68 -5.64
CA PHE A 131 30.57 -0.32 -5.84
C PHE A 131 31.28 0.19 -4.61
#